data_AF-A0A7C7NBT2-F1
#
_entry.id   AF-A0A7C7NBT2-F1
#
_cell.length_a   1.000
_cell.length_b   1.000
_cell.length_c   1.000
_cell.angle_alpha   90.00
_cell.angle_beta   90.00
_cell.angle_gamma   90.00
#
_symmetry.space_group_name_H-M   'P 1'
#
loop_
_entity.id
_entity.type
_entity.pdbx_description
1 polymer ?
#
loop_
_entity_poly.entity_id
_entity_poly.type
_entity_poly.pdbx_seq_one_letter_code
_entity_poly.pdbx_strand_id
1 'polypeptide(L)' 'MTRFVAASLAAIMFGAVAMAHWRNGFFMNWFGQQAGEGFEYHLLMIGMCFALILAGGGKWSVDQGIAKGLESD' A
#
# COMPACT_ATOMS: atom_id res chain seq x y z
N MET A 1 13.35 6.58 -0.44
CA MET A 1 12.22 6.39 -1.38
C MET A 1 10.99 5.76 -0.74
N THR A 2 11.15 4.83 0.21
CA THR A 2 10.03 4.04 0.76
C THR A 2 8.83 4.87 1.23
N ARG A 3 9.06 5.95 2.00
CA ARG A 3 7.98 6.77 2.58
C ARG A 3 7.11 7.43 1.50
N PHE A 4 7.74 7.95 0.45
CA PHE A 4 7.05 8.58 -0.67
C PHE A 4 6.21 7.56 -1.44
N VAL A 5 6.79 6.41 -1.78
CA VAL A 5 6.08 5.35 -2.50
C VAL A 5 4.92 4.81 -1.66
N ALA A 6 5.11 4.61 -0.36
CA ALA A 6 4.05 4.17 0.55
C ALA A 6 2.90 5.18 0.63
N ALA A 7 3.18 6.49 0.67
CA ALA A 7 2.15 7.53 0.63
C ALA A 7 1.36 7.51 -0.69
N SER A 8 2.06 7.38 -1.82
CA SER A 8 1.43 7.27 -3.15
C SER A 8 0.56 6.02 -3.27
N LEU A 9 1.02 4.87 -2.77
CA LEU A 9 0.26 3.62 -2.76
C LEU A 9 -0.98 3.72 -1.87
N ALA A 10 -0.88 4.33 -0.70
CA ALA A 10 -2.04 4.57 0.17
C ALA A 10 -3.10 5.44 -0.54
N ALA A 11 -2.69 6.48 -1.27
CA ALA A 11 -3.59 7.32 -2.03
C ALA A 11 -4.29 6.55 -3.18
N ILE A 12 -3.56 5.67 -3.88
CA ILE A 12 -4.13 4.80 -4.93
C ILE A 12 -5.15 3.85 -4.33
N MET A 13 -4.83 3.18 -3.23
CA MET A 13 -5.77 2.26 -2.55
C MET A 13 -7.02 3.00 -2.09
N PHE A 14 -6.86 4.18 -1.50
CA PHE A 14 -7.99 5.01 -1.09
C PHE A 14 -8.89 5.37 -2.29
N GLY A 15 -8.28 5.76 -3.42
CA GLY A 15 -9.01 6.01 -4.66
C GLY A 15 -9.76 4.77 -5.17
N ALA A 16 -9.13 3.59 -5.14
CA ALA A 16 -9.78 2.33 -5.52
C ALA A 16 -11.00 2.02 -4.64
N VAL A 17 -10.90 2.23 -3.33
CA VAL A 17 -12.05 2.10 -2.42
C VAL A 17 -13.16 3.05 -2.83
N ALA A 18 -12.86 4.35 -2.94
CA ALA A 18 -13.86 5.39 -3.20
C ALA A 18 -14.55 5.22 -4.57
N MET A 19 -13.81 4.81 -5.60
CA MET A 19 -14.29 4.80 -6.98
C MET A 19 -14.89 3.45 -7.41
N ALA A 20 -14.39 2.32 -6.89
CA ALA A 20 -14.73 1.00 -7.42
C ALA A 20 -15.32 0.02 -6.39
N HIS A 21 -14.84 0.06 -5.13
CA HIS A 21 -15.16 -1.00 -4.16
C HIS A 21 -16.16 -0.59 -3.08
N TRP A 22 -16.41 0.71 -2.89
CA TRP A 22 -17.31 1.22 -1.83
C TRP A 22 -18.71 0.61 -1.88
N ARG A 23 -19.25 0.39 -3.09
CA ARG A 23 -20.60 -0.16 -3.28
C ARG A 23 -20.70 -1.66 -2.97
N ASN A 24 -19.60 -2.40 -3.03
CA ASN A 24 -19.56 -3.86 -2.87
C ASN A 24 -19.49 -4.28 -1.40
N GLY A 25 -19.41 -3.33 -0.47
CA GLY A 25 -19.33 -3.60 0.97
C GLY A 25 -17.91 -3.87 1.46
N PHE A 26 -17.80 -4.23 2.74
CA PHE A 26 -16.51 -4.34 3.42
C PHE A 26 -15.70 -5.57 2.98
N PHE A 27 -16.30 -6.76 3.02
CA PHE A 27 -15.58 -8.02 2.87
C PHE A 27 -15.11 -8.27 1.43
N MET A 28 -13.85 -8.67 1.28
CA MET A 28 -13.31 -9.04 -0.04
C MET A 28 -13.94 -10.35 -0.53
N ASN A 29 -14.01 -10.53 -1.85
CA ASN A 29 -14.51 -11.76 -2.44
C ASN A 29 -13.37 -12.77 -2.64
N TRP A 30 -12.73 -13.16 -1.54
CA TRP A 30 -11.55 -14.04 -1.52
C TRP A 30 -11.75 -15.37 -2.29
N PHE A 31 -12.97 -15.90 -2.30
CA PHE A 31 -13.30 -17.18 -2.91
C PHE A 31 -14.05 -17.05 -4.25
N GLY A 32 -14.24 -15.83 -4.77
CA GLY A 32 -14.93 -15.62 -6.05
C GLY A 32 -16.44 -15.92 -6.02
N GLN A 33 -17.07 -15.93 -4.85
CA GLN A 33 -18.48 -16.27 -4.65
C GLN A 33 -19.43 -15.06 -4.71
N GLN A 34 -18.91 -13.84 -4.69
CA GLN A 34 -19.68 -12.59 -4.73
C GLN A 34 -19.62 -11.96 -6.13
N ALA A 35 -20.61 -11.12 -6.45
CA ALA A 35 -20.69 -10.43 -7.74
C ALA A 35 -19.69 -9.27 -7.89
N GLY A 36 -19.04 -8.85 -6.79
CA GLY A 36 -18.05 -7.78 -6.78
C GLY A 36 -17.06 -7.96 -5.63
N GLU A 37 -16.01 -7.14 -5.66
CA GLU A 37 -14.92 -7.16 -4.67
C GLU A 37 -15.16 -6.07 -3.62
N GLY A 38 -15.20 -6.43 -2.34
CA GLY A 38 -15.20 -5.45 -1.25
C GLY A 38 -13.86 -4.72 -1.07
N PHE A 39 -13.71 -3.97 0.02
CA PHE A 39 -12.54 -3.10 0.25
C PHE A 39 -11.63 -3.51 1.43
N GLU A 40 -11.86 -4.66 2.06
CA GLU A 40 -11.07 -5.19 3.19
C GLU A 40 -9.55 -5.17 2.91
N TYR A 41 -9.13 -5.71 1.76
CA TYR A 41 -7.71 -5.75 1.38
C TYR A 41 -7.12 -4.34 1.21
N HIS A 42 -7.90 -3.40 0.68
CA HIS A 42 -7.43 -2.04 0.46
C HIS A 42 -7.13 -1.33 1.78
N LEU A 43 -7.96 -1.53 2.81
CA LEU A 43 -7.71 -1.00 4.14
C LEU A 43 -6.49 -1.64 4.80
N LEU A 44 -6.32 -2.95 4.65
CA LEU A 44 -5.11 -3.64 5.10
C LEU A 44 -3.86 -3.04 4.45
N MET A 45 -3.90 -2.82 3.13
CA MET A 45 -2.80 -2.24 2.36
C MET A 45 -2.50 -0.79 2.77
N ILE A 46 -3.54 0.02 3.02
CA ILE A 46 -3.40 1.36 3.58
C ILE A 46 -2.72 1.30 4.96
N GLY A 47 -3.14 0.39 5.85
CA GLY A 47 -2.52 0.21 7.16
C GLY A 47 -1.03 -0.14 7.08
N MET A 48 -0.65 -1.06 6.18
CA MET A 48 0.76 -1.39 5.92
C MET A 48 1.53 -0.19 5.37
N CYS A 49 0.95 0.57 4.44
CA CYS A 49 1.57 1.80 3.95
C CYS A 49 1.77 2.82 5.05
N PHE A 50 0.81 3.01 5.96
CA PHE A 50 0.96 3.89 7.12
C PHE A 50 2.13 3.46 8.01
N ALA A 51 2.30 2.17 8.28
CA ALA A 51 3.46 1.66 9.01
C ALA A 51 4.78 2.03 8.31
N LEU A 52 4.87 1.87 6.99
CA LEU A 52 6.05 2.22 6.19
C LEU A 52 6.28 3.73 6.07
N ILE A 53 5.23 4.53 6.04
CA ILE A 53 5.33 6.00 6.07
C ILE A 53 5.98 6.44 7.39
N LEU A 54 5.61 5.82 8.51
CA LEU A 54 6.15 6.16 9.82
C LEU A 54 7.57 5.60 10.03
N ALA A 55 7.76 4.30 9.80
CA ALA A 55 8.99 3.58 10.10
C ALA A 55 10.05 3.65 8.98
N GLY A 56 9.65 3.91 7.73
CA GLY A 56 10.52 3.77 6.54
C GLY A 56 10.71 2.30 6.13
N GLY A 57 11.57 2.06 5.12
CA GLY A 57 11.85 0.71 4.59
C GLY A 57 12.79 -0.14 5.45
N GLY A 58 13.39 0.44 6.49
CA GLY A 58 14.33 -0.25 7.38
C GLY A 58 15.73 -0.45 6.79
N LYS A 59 16.62 -1.01 7.63
CA LYS A 59 18.08 -1.13 7.36
C LYS A 59 18.46 -1.99 6.16
N TRP A 60 17.56 -2.90 5.75
CA TRP A 60 17.74 -3.81 4.62
C TRP A 60 16.99 -3.33 3.38
N SER A 61 16.49 -2.08 3.37
CA SER A 61 15.80 -1.55 2.21
C SER A 61 16.77 -1.36 1.04
N VAL A 62 16.34 -1.78 -0.14
CA VAL A 62 17.09 -1.62 -1.38
C VAL A 62 17.31 -0.13 -1.68
N ASP A 63 16.32 0.72 -1.39
CA ASP A 63 16.46 2.17 -1.63
C ASP A 63 17.52 2.82 -0.73
N GLN A 64 17.71 2.32 0.49
CA GLN A 64 18.84 2.76 1.32
C GLN A 64 20.18 2.19 0.83
N GLY A 65 20.20 0.95 0.35
CA GLY A 65 21.40 0.34 -0.24
C GLY A 65 21.91 1.12 -1.46
N ILE A 66 21.01 1.49 -2.36
CA ILE A 66 21.33 2.31 -3.54
C ILE A 66 21.83 3.69 -3.12
N ALA A 67 21.15 4.36 -2.18
CA ALA A 67 21.55 5.69 -1.73
C ALA A 67 22.99 5.70 -1.18
N LYS A 68 23.35 4.70 -0.36
CA LYS A 68 24.72 4.55 0.16
C LYS A 68 25.75 4.28 -0.92
N GLY A 69 25.40 3.47 -1.93
CA GLY A 69 26.30 3.19 -3.05
C GLY A 69 26.61 4.44 -3.88
N LEU A 70 25.63 5.33 -4.05
CA LEU A 70 25.82 6.61 -4.75
C LEU A 70 26.66 7.62 -3.96
N GLU A 71 26.73 7.50 -2.62
CA GLU A 71 27.57 8.36 -1.77
C GLU A 71 29.02 7.87 -1.69
N SER A 72 29.31 6.63 -2.10
CA SER A 72 30.65 6.03 -2.03
C SER A 72 31.51 6.20 -3.28
N ASP A 73 30.95 6.76 -4.36
CA ASP A 73 31.64 7.12 -5.62
C ASP A 73 31.99 8.63 -5.64
#